data_AF-A0A382Z0I4-F1
#
_entry.id   AF-A0A382Z0I4-F1
#
_cell.length_a   1.000
_cell.length_b   1.000
_cell.length_c   1.000
_cell.angle_alpha   90.00
_cell.angle_beta   90.00
_cell.angle_gamma   90.00
#
_symmetry.space_group_name_H-M   'P 1'
#
loop_
_entity.id
_entity.type
_entity.pdbx_description
1 polymer ?
#
loop_
_entity_poly.entity_id
_entity_poly.type
_entity_poly.pdbx_seq_one_letter_code
_entity_poly.pdbx_strand_id
1 'polypeptide(L)'
;MVDKILFWFGVDYTHYCLSHALQKKIDCEMYAIVDITERPKTFFENQKLVDFNKIWFFHDQIKKQQEKPDFEYLAKFEKKYKLNLWKLIQNERIFLYSNFHKFS
;
A
#
# COMPACT_ATOMS: atom_id res chain seq x y z
N MET A 1 -20.56 26.13 4.23
CA MET A 1 -20.23 24.71 3.97
C MET A 1 -18.75 24.58 4.23
N VAL A 2 -18.32 23.68 5.11
CA VAL A 2 -16.89 23.48 5.41
C VAL A 2 -16.29 22.64 4.29
N ASP A 3 -15.11 23.02 3.80
CA ASP A 3 -14.43 22.29 2.74
C ASP A 3 -14.00 20.89 3.23
N LYS A 4 -14.12 19.89 2.36
CA LYS A 4 -13.75 18.51 2.65
C LYS A 4 -12.57 18.11 1.81
N ILE A 5 -11.50 17.66 2.47
CA ILE A 5 -10.24 17.33 1.81
C ILE A 5 -9.88 15.88 2.09
N LEU A 6 -9.62 15.14 1.01
CA LEU A 6 -9.16 13.76 1.06
C LEU A 6 -7.69 13.69 0.67
N PHE A 7 -6.86 13.10 1.52
CA PHE A 7 -5.45 12.87 1.28
C PHE A 7 -5.19 11.41 0.92
N TRP A 8 -4.22 11.19 0.03
CA TRP A 8 -3.69 9.86 -0.27
C TRP A 8 -2.25 9.75 0.20
N PHE A 9 -1.98 8.86 1.15
CA PHE A 9 -0.64 8.62 1.70
C PHE A 9 -0.04 7.38 1.06
N GLY A 10 0.92 7.62 0.16
CA GLY A 10 1.75 6.57 -0.40
C GLY A 10 2.96 6.28 0.49
N VAL A 11 4.03 5.78 -0.12
CA VAL A 11 5.25 5.36 0.58
C VAL A 11 5.99 6.55 1.23
N ASP A 12 5.87 7.75 0.66
CA ASP A 12 6.46 8.98 1.18
C ASP A 12 5.48 9.77 2.06
N TYR A 13 6.03 10.55 3.00
CA TYR A 13 5.26 11.30 3.99
C TYR A 13 4.85 12.71 3.54
N THR A 14 5.05 13.07 2.26
CA THR A 14 4.84 14.45 1.79
C THR A 14 3.42 14.92 2.06
N HIS A 15 2.41 14.15 1.65
CA HIS A 15 1.02 14.52 1.85
C HIS A 15 0.61 14.56 3.33
N TYR A 16 1.23 13.74 4.18
CA TYR A 16 1.00 13.76 5.62
C TYR A 16 1.56 15.02 6.27
N CYS A 17 2.78 15.43 5.88
CA CYS A 17 3.36 16.70 6.33
C CYS A 17 2.56 17.89 5.80
N LEU A 18 2.06 17.82 4.55
CA LEU A 18 1.21 18.85 3.97
C LEU A 18 -0.13 18.96 4.69
N SER A 19 -0.79 17.85 5.05
CA SER A 19 -2.04 17.91 5.81
C SER A 19 -1.84 18.59 7.16
N HIS A 20 -0.71 18.33 7.83
CA HIS A 20 -0.37 19.02 9.08
C HIS A 20 -0.17 20.54 8.89
N ALA A 21 0.47 20.95 7.79
CA ALA A 21 0.63 22.36 7.48
C ALA A 21 -0.71 23.02 7.09
N LEU A 22 -1.58 22.28 6.39
CA LEU A 22 -2.84 22.77 5.87
C LEU A 22 -3.88 23.00 6.97
N GLN A 23 -3.98 22.10 7.95
CA GLN A 23 -4.95 22.22 9.05
C GLN A 23 -4.77 23.50 9.87
N LYS A 24 -3.56 24.09 9.85
CA LYS A 24 -3.24 25.35 10.55
C LYS A 24 -3.64 26.60 9.75
N LYS A 25 -4.02 26.44 8.48
CA LYS A 25 -4.22 27.54 7.53
C LYS A 25 -5.68 27.70 7.12
N ILE A 26 -6.45 26.61 7.11
CA ILE A 26 -7.85 26.61 6.65
C ILE A 26 -8.71 25.77 7.59
N ASP A 27 -9.95 26.22 7.79
CA ASP A 27 -10.98 25.47 8.50
C ASP A 27 -11.62 24.45 7.53
N CYS A 28 -11.26 23.18 7.68
CA CYS A 28 -11.67 22.11 6.78
C CYS A 28 -11.84 20.77 7.50
N GLU A 29 -12.69 19.90 6.95
CA GLU A 29 -12.80 18.51 7.38
C GLU A 29 -11.79 17.65 6.59
N MET A 30 -10.89 16.98 7.30
CA MET A 30 -9.82 16.20 6.68
C MET A 30 -10.06 14.71 6.78
N TYR A 31 -9.72 14.00 5.71
CA TYR A 31 -9.84 12.56 5.56
C TYR A 31 -8.59 11.97 4.91
N ALA A 32 -8.25 10.71 5.19
CA ALA A 32 -7.07 10.08 4.59
C ALA A 32 -7.31 8.64 4.12
N ILE A 33 -6.72 8.29 2.99
CA ILE A 33 -6.48 6.90 2.56
C ILE A 33 -4.99 6.62 2.69
N VAL A 34 -4.67 5.56 3.42
CA VAL A 34 -3.31 5.12 3.69
C VAL A 34 -3.01 3.90 2.83
N ASP A 35 -2.12 4.06 1.85
CA ASP A 35 -1.62 3.02 0.96
C ASP A 35 -0.17 2.68 1.29
N ILE A 36 0.00 2.05 2.45
CA ILE A 36 1.28 1.53 2.92
C ILE A 36 1.09 0.12 3.50
N THR A 37 2.19 -0.61 3.62
CA THR A 37 2.21 -1.96 4.19
C THR A 37 1.77 -2.00 5.66
N GLU A 38 1.53 -3.17 6.24
CA GLU A 38 0.97 -3.27 7.61
C GLU A 38 1.85 -2.65 8.70
N ARG A 39 3.19 -2.62 8.56
CA ARG A 39 4.07 -2.16 9.66
C ARG A 39 3.84 -0.71 10.08
N PRO A 40 3.75 0.28 9.17
CA PRO A 40 3.52 1.66 9.58
C PRO A 40 2.03 1.96 9.82
N LYS A 41 1.11 1.01 9.59
CA LYS A 41 -0.33 1.17 9.88
C LYS A 41 -0.57 1.64 11.31
N THR A 42 0.09 1.00 12.29
CA THR A 42 -0.03 1.34 13.72
C THR A 42 0.37 2.77 14.02
N PHE A 43 1.29 3.37 13.26
CA PHE A 43 1.61 4.79 13.41
C PHE A 43 0.40 5.67 13.05
N PHE A 44 -0.23 5.43 11.90
CA PHE A 44 -1.37 6.23 11.44
C PHE A 44 -2.64 6.02 12.27
N GLU A 45 -2.81 4.85 12.88
CA GLU A 45 -3.91 4.61 13.83
C GLU A 45 -3.76 5.41 15.13
N ASN A 46 -2.53 5.62 15.59
CA ASN A 46 -2.25 6.24 16.89
C ASN A 46 -1.78 7.69 16.81
N GLN A 47 -1.49 8.21 15.62
CA GLN A 47 -1.01 9.58 15.44
C GLN A 47 -2.08 10.60 15.86
N LYS A 48 -1.62 11.72 16.43
CA LYS A 48 -2.45 12.87 16.83
C LYS A 48 -1.92 14.19 16.26
N LEU A 49 -1.03 14.11 15.27
CA LEU A 49 -0.40 15.28 14.67
C LEU A 49 -1.37 15.99 13.72
N VAL A 50 -2.24 15.21 13.07
CA VAL A 50 -3.25 15.69 12.13
C VAL A 50 -4.62 15.17 12.54
N ASP A 51 -5.58 16.09 12.62
CA ASP A 51 -6.94 15.82 13.05
C ASP A 51 -7.78 15.31 11.87
N PHE A 52 -7.70 14.01 11.61
CA PHE A 52 -8.53 13.36 10.60
C PHE A 52 -9.88 12.93 11.18
N ASN A 53 -10.97 13.27 10.48
CA ASN A 53 -12.30 12.79 10.80
C ASN A 53 -12.41 11.28 10.58
N LYS A 54 -11.73 10.77 9.53
CA LYS A 54 -11.64 9.33 9.25
C LYS A 54 -10.39 9.00 8.45
N ILE A 55 -9.82 7.85 8.77
CA ILE A 55 -8.70 7.25 8.04
C ILE A 55 -9.14 5.87 7.55
N TRP A 56 -8.84 5.56 6.28
CA TRP A 56 -8.99 4.23 5.71
C TRP A 56 -7.63 3.66 5.34
N PHE A 57 -7.48 2.34 5.49
CA PHE A 57 -6.29 1.62 5.08
C PHE A 57 -6.61 0.86 3.79
N PHE A 58 -5.92 1.22 2.71
CA PHE A 58 -6.16 0.62 1.39
C PHE A 58 -5.93 -0.89 1.41
N HIS A 59 -4.89 -1.34 2.12
CA HIS A 59 -4.48 -2.75 2.20
C HIS A 59 -5.53 -3.63 2.91
N ASP A 60 -6.40 -3.05 3.75
CA ASP A 60 -7.51 -3.78 4.40
C ASP A 60 -8.62 -4.15 3.40
N GLN A 61 -8.68 -3.45 2.26
CA GLN A 61 -9.71 -3.65 1.23
C GLN A 61 -9.20 -4.52 0.07
N ILE A 62 -7.91 -4.86 0.06
CA ILE A 62 -7.35 -5.78 -0.94
C ILE A 62 -7.83 -7.19 -0.58
N LYS A 63 -8.65 -7.78 -1.46
CA LYS A 63 -9.02 -9.18 -1.33
C LYS A 63 -7.77 -10.04 -1.42
N LYS A 64 -7.43 -10.75 -0.35
CA LYS A 64 -6.42 -11.81 -0.37
C LYS A 64 -7.02 -13.02 -1.09
N GLN A 65 -7.18 -12.93 -2.40
CA GLN A 65 -7.61 -14.07 -3.20
C GLN A 65 -6.51 -15.14 -3.15
N GLN A 66 -6.78 -16.22 -2.41
CA GLN A 66 -6.02 -17.48 -2.50
C GLN A 66 -6.41 -18.24 -3.77
N GLU A 67 -6.60 -17.52 -4.88
CA GLU A 67 -6.95 -18.15 -6.14
C GLU A 67 -5.69 -18.76 -6.74
N LYS A 68 -5.84 -19.98 -7.26
CA LYS A 68 -4.77 -20.67 -7.95
C LYS A 68 -4.39 -19.82 -9.18
N PRO A 69 -3.11 -19.43 -9.34
CA PRO A 69 -2.68 -18.68 -10.52
C PRO A 69 -3.03 -19.43 -11.81
N ASP A 70 -3.38 -18.69 -12.86
CA ASP A 70 -3.60 -19.26 -14.19
C ASP A 70 -2.25 -19.65 -14.83
N PHE A 71 -1.85 -20.90 -14.62
CA PHE A 71 -0.62 -21.45 -15.16
C PHE A 71 -0.60 -21.50 -16.70
N GLU A 72 -1.76 -21.63 -17.34
CA GLU A 72 -1.82 -21.67 -18.80
C GLU A 72 -1.53 -20.29 -19.39
N TYR A 73 -2.10 -19.24 -18.79
CA TYR A 73 -1.77 -17.86 -19.13
C TYR A 73 -0.27 -17.57 -18.94
N LEU A 74 0.30 -17.96 -17.80
CA LEU A 74 1.72 -17.71 -17.50
C LEU A 74 2.64 -18.40 -18.52
N ALA A 75 2.37 -19.66 -18.88
CA ALA A 75 3.14 -20.39 -19.88
C ALA A 75 3.05 -19.74 -21.28
N LYS A 76 1.85 -19.29 -21.68
CA LYS A 76 1.65 -18.54 -22.94
C LYS A 76 2.42 -17.22 -22.93
N PHE A 77 2.45 -16.52 -21.80
CA PHE A 77 3.17 -15.27 -21.63
C PHE A 77 4.69 -15.46 -21.77
N GLU A 78 5.27 -16.45 -21.08
CA GLU A 78 6.70 -16.80 -21.20
C GLU A 78 7.09 -17.09 -22.64
N LYS A 79 6.29 -17.90 -23.35
CA LYS A 79 6.52 -18.24 -24.76
C LYS A 79 6.43 -17.02 -25.67
N LYS A 80 5.39 -16.18 -25.49
CA LYS A 80 5.15 -15.00 -26.33
C LYS A 80 6.31 -14.00 -26.24
N TYR A 81 6.76 -13.71 -25.02
CA TYR A 81 7.78 -12.68 -24.78
C TYR A 81 9.20 -13.24 -24.66
N LYS A 82 9.39 -14.56 -24.76
CA LYS A 82 10.67 -15.25 -24.56
C LYS A 82 11.31 -14.88 -23.22
N LEU A 83 10.48 -14.85 -22.17
CA LEU A 83 10.88 -14.52 -20.80
C LEU A 83 10.86 -15.79 -19.94
N ASN A 84 11.67 -15.79 -18.88
CA ASN A 84 11.63 -16.79 -17.82
C ASN A 84 11.15 -16.09 -16.54
N LEU A 85 9.87 -16.23 -16.23
CA LEU A 85 9.24 -15.62 -15.06
C LEU A 85 9.84 -16.16 -13.76
N TRP A 86 10.22 -17.44 -13.73
CA TRP A 86 10.85 -18.04 -12.55
C TRP A 86 12.19 -17.39 -12.21
N LYS A 87 13.02 -17.09 -13.21
CA LYS A 87 14.29 -16.39 -13.02
C LYS A 87 14.06 -14.96 -12.53
N LEU A 88 13.02 -14.29 -13.01
CA LEU A 88 12.65 -12.94 -12.53
C LEU A 88 12.21 -12.98 -11.07
N ILE A 89 11.32 -13.91 -10.72
CA ILE A 89 10.80 -14.07 -9.34
C ILE A 89 11.93 -14.37 -8.36
N GLN A 90 12.85 -15.28 -8.70
CA GLN A 90 13.98 -15.63 -7.82
C GLN A 90 14.90 -14.44 -7.49
N ASN A 91 14.96 -13.45 -8.37
CA ASN A 91 15.79 -12.26 -8.18
C ASN A 91 15.01 -11.06 -7.66
N GLU A 92 13.68 -11.18 -7.49
CA GLU A 92 12.89 -10.06 -6.98
C GLU A 92 12.96 -9.98 -5.46
N ARG A 93 13.32 -8.82 -4.94
CA ARG A 93 13.40 -8.51 -3.52
C ARG A 93 12.13 -8.84 -2.74
N ILE A 94 10.95 -8.62 -3.33
CA ILE A 94 9.68 -8.97 -2.67
C ILE A 94 9.58 -10.48 -2.41
N PHE A 95 10.17 -11.32 -3.26
CA PHE A 95 10.16 -12.78 -3.13
C PHE A 95 11.40 -13.34 -2.40
N LEU A 96 12.51 -12.59 -2.34
CA LEU A 96 13.74 -12.99 -1.63
C LEU A 96 13.54 -13.23 -0.13
N TYR A 97 12.59 -12.53 0.50
CA TYR A 97 12.31 -12.62 1.95
C TYR A 97 11.02 -13.36 2.28
N SER A 98 10.44 -14.09 1.32
CA SER A 98 9.28 -14.93 1.61
C SER A 98 9.68 -16.04 2.59
N ASN A 99 8.80 -16.36 3.54
CA ASN A 99 8.92 -17.42 4.56
C ASN A 99 8.97 -18.85 3.97
N PHE A 100 9.50 -19.05 2.76
CA PHE A 100 9.81 -20.37 2.20
C PHE A 100 11.10 -20.95 2.78
N HIS A 101 11.93 -20.12 3.45
CA HIS A 101 13.08 -20.62 4.20
C HIS A 101 12.61 -21.27 5.50
N LYS A 102 12.66 -22.60 5.56
CA LYS A 102 12.55 -23.36 6.81
C LYS A 102 13.93 -23.33 7.47
N PHE A 103 14.05 -22.64 8.61
CA PHE A 103 15.20 -22.84 9.47
C PHE A 103 15.12 -24.27 10.01
N SER A 104 16.08 -25.10 9.60
CA SER A 104 16.36 -26.42 10.17
C SER A 104 17.14 -26.28 11.47
#